data_AF-A0AAV9M1B5-F1
#
_entry.id   AF-A0AAV9M1B5-F1
#
_cell.length_a   1.000
_cell.length_b   1.000
_cell.length_c   1.000
_cell.angle_alpha   90.00
_cell.angle_beta   90.00
_cell.angle_gamma   90.00
#
_symmetry.space_group_name_H-M   'P 1'
#
loop_
_entity.id
_entity.type
_entity.pdbx_description
1 polymer ?
#
loop_
_entity_poly.entity_id
_entity_poly.type
_entity_poly.pdbx_seq_one_letter_code
_entity_poly.pdbx_strand_id
1 'polypeptide(L)'
;MAWIKCPYYTSDAWDADLKWIIDKTRGNTLTDQLFKLMYVECSHAVWIERNHRFFEGKSRNIEHIAKEVTYMCSMRAHKAISSRLQQLLFL
;
A
#
# COMPACT_ATOMS: atom_id res chain seq x y z
N MET A 1 24.69 -20.97 -11.37
CA MET A 1 24.11 -19.76 -10.74
C MET A 1 22.65 -20.04 -10.41
N ALA A 2 22.38 -20.56 -9.20
CA ALA A 2 21.03 -20.86 -8.73
C ALA A 2 20.65 -19.84 -7.66
N TRP A 3 20.45 -18.58 -8.06
CA TRP A 3 20.07 -17.53 -7.13
C TRP A 3 18.57 -17.28 -7.28
N ILE A 4 17.85 -17.61 -6.20
CA ILE A 4 16.43 -17.30 -5.94
C ILE A 4 15.45 -18.22 -6.68
N LYS A 5 15.31 -19.46 -6.17
CA LYS A 5 13.99 -20.10 -6.16
C LYS A 5 13.15 -19.43 -5.05
N CYS A 6 12.67 -18.22 -5.31
CA CYS A 6 11.50 -17.73 -4.57
C CYS A 6 10.37 -18.67 -4.98
N PRO A 7 9.65 -19.34 -4.06
CA PRO A 7 8.42 -20.03 -4.46
C PRO A 7 7.59 -18.98 -5.18
N TYR A 8 7.32 -19.21 -6.46
CA TYR A 8 6.59 -18.27 -7.29
C TYR A 8 5.28 -17.99 -6.58
N TYR A 9 5.16 -16.80 -5.99
CA TYR A 9 3.86 -16.20 -5.79
C TYR A 9 3.32 -16.05 -7.21
N THR A 10 2.48 -17.01 -7.61
CA THR A 10 1.98 -17.09 -8.98
C THR A 10 1.18 -15.83 -9.28
N SER A 11 1.12 -15.41 -10.55
CA SER A 11 0.28 -14.27 -10.95
C SER A 11 -1.14 -14.42 -10.39
N ASP A 12 -1.64 -15.65 -10.40
CA ASP A 12 -2.97 -16.02 -9.90
C ASP A 12 -3.17 -15.73 -8.41
N ALA A 13 -2.12 -15.79 -7.58
CA ALA A 13 -2.22 -15.48 -6.15
C ALA A 13 -2.35 -13.97 -5.91
N TRP A 14 -1.63 -13.15 -6.68
CA TRP A 14 -1.77 -11.69 -6.62
C TRP A 14 -3.15 -11.25 -7.07
N ASP A 15 -3.61 -11.79 -8.20
CA ASP A 15 -4.91 -11.43 -8.76
C ASP A 15 -6.06 -11.85 -7.85
N ALA A 16 -5.94 -13.02 -7.19
CA ALA A 16 -6.90 -13.48 -6.18
C ALA A 16 -6.91 -12.58 -4.93
N ASP A 17 -5.74 -12.24 -4.39
CA ASP A 17 -5.62 -11.39 -3.20
C ASP A 17 -6.11 -9.96 -3.49
N LEU A 18 -5.75 -9.40 -4.64
CA LEU A 18 -6.21 -8.09 -5.09
C LEU A 18 -7.73 -8.08 -5.25
N LYS A 19 -8.30 -9.12 -5.88
CA LYS A 19 -9.75 -9.27 -6.02
C LYS A 19 -10.44 -9.34 -4.66
N TRP A 20 -9.90 -10.13 -3.73
CA TRP A 20 -10.45 -10.26 -2.38
C TRP A 20 -10.46 -8.90 -1.65
N ILE A 21 -9.39 -8.12 -1.77
CA ILE A 21 -9.29 -6.79 -1.17
C ILE A 21 -10.31 -5.82 -1.77
N ILE A 22 -10.44 -5.80 -3.10
CA ILE A 22 -11.42 -4.96 -3.79
C ILE A 22 -12.84 -5.31 -3.35
N ASP A 23 -13.16 -6.60 -3.32
CA ASP A 23 -14.48 -7.09 -2.94
C ASP A 23 -14.78 -6.77 -1.45
N LYS A 24 -13.77 -6.89 -0.57
CA LYS A 24 -13.92 -6.62 0.86
C LYS A 24 -14.11 -5.14 1.18
N THR A 25 -13.54 -4.25 0.38
CA THR A 25 -13.48 -2.80 0.65
C THR A 25 -14.49 -1.99 -0.19
N ARG A 26 -15.47 -2.67 -0.77
CA ARG A 26 -16.51 -2.09 -1.65
C ARG A 26 -17.50 -1.18 -0.92
N GLY A 27 -17.65 -1.34 0.39
CA GLY A 27 -18.55 -0.55 1.24
C GLY A 27 -18.18 0.92 1.36
N ASN A 28 -16.96 1.30 0.98
CA ASN A 28 -16.45 2.68 0.97
C ASN A 28 -16.58 3.41 2.33
N THR A 29 -16.63 2.66 3.42
CA THR A 29 -16.58 3.21 4.78
C THR A 29 -15.21 3.85 5.03
N LEU A 30 -15.06 4.64 6.09
CA LEU A 30 -13.77 5.22 6.46
C LEU A 30 -12.72 4.13 6.69
N THR A 31 -13.12 3.04 7.33
CA THR A 31 -12.31 1.83 7.54
C THR A 31 -11.90 1.17 6.23
N ASP A 32 -12.81 1.05 5.26
CA ASP A 32 -12.50 0.48 3.94
C ASP A 32 -11.51 1.35 3.17
N GLN A 33 -11.68 2.67 3.23
CA GLN A 33 -10.77 3.63 2.58
C GLN A 33 -9.38 3.61 3.22
N LEU A 34 -9.32 3.55 4.56
CA LEU A 34 -8.06 3.43 5.29
C LEU A 34 -7.36 2.11 4.97
N PHE A 35 -8.10 1.00 4.90
CA PHE A 35 -7.53 -0.30 4.55
C PHE A 35 -6.98 -0.31 3.12
N LYS A 36 -7.72 0.21 2.13
CA LYS A 36 -7.22 0.38 0.75
C LYS A 36 -5.93 1.19 0.72
N LEU A 37 -5.91 2.32 1.44
CA LEU A 37 -4.78 3.22 1.50
C LEU A 37 -3.54 2.54 2.09
N MET A 38 -3.70 1.87 3.23
CA MET A 38 -2.63 1.09 3.87
C MET A 38 -2.08 0.01 2.95
N TYR A 39 -2.97 -0.74 2.28
CA TYR A 39 -2.55 -1.83 1.41
C TYR A 39 -1.73 -1.34 0.20
N VAL A 40 -2.18 -0.27 -0.45
CA VAL A 40 -1.47 0.34 -1.59
C VAL A 40 -0.09 0.84 -1.14
N GLU A 41 0.00 1.53 -0.02
CA GLU A 41 1.26 2.09 0.47
C GLU A 41 2.25 1.02 0.92
N CYS A 42 1.78 -0.02 1.61
CA CYS A 42 2.61 -1.18 1.95
C CYS A 42 3.15 -1.86 0.68
N SER A 43 2.29 -2.10 -0.32
CA SER A 43 2.67 -2.76 -1.57
C SER A 43 3.72 -1.93 -2.34
N HIS A 44 3.53 -0.61 -2.40
CA HIS A 44 4.47 0.30 -3.02
C HIS A 44 5.81 0.34 -2.28
N ALA A 45 5.80 0.37 -0.95
CA ALA A 45 7.02 0.36 -0.14
C ALA A 45 7.82 -0.95 -0.31
N VAL A 46 7.14 -2.10 -0.36
CA VAL A 46 7.78 -3.40 -0.65
C VAL A 46 8.39 -3.41 -2.05
N TRP A 47 7.71 -2.85 -3.04
CA TRP A 47 8.23 -2.76 -4.40
C TRP A 47 9.48 -1.88 -4.48
N ILE A 48 9.47 -0.70 -3.86
CA ILE A 48 10.66 0.18 -3.78
C ILE A 48 11.83 -0.53 -3.08
N GLU A 49 11.58 -1.16 -1.93
CA GLU A 49 12.63 -1.84 -1.18
C GLU A 49 13.26 -2.99 -1.98
N ARG A 50 12.42 -3.78 -2.67
CA ARG A 50 12.90 -4.84 -3.54
C ARG A 50 13.76 -4.29 -4.69
N ASN A 51 13.38 -3.16 -5.27
CA ASN A 51 14.16 -2.50 -6.31
C ASN A 51 15.49 -1.97 -5.77
N HIS A 52 15.50 -1.25 -4.64
CA HIS A 52 16.76 -0.79 -4.03
C HIS A 52 17.69 -1.95 -3.70
N ARG A 53 17.16 -3.06 -3.17
CA ARG A 53 17.97 -4.24 -2.87
C ARG A 53 18.55 -4.88 -4.13
N PHE A 54 17.78 -4.95 -5.20
CA PHE A 54 18.20 -5.58 -6.45
C PHE A 54 19.18 -4.72 -7.26
N PHE A 55 18.92 -3.41 -7.36
CA PHE A 55 19.70 -2.50 -8.20
C PHE A 55 20.86 -1.83 -7.45
N GLU A 56 20.70 -1.50 -6.16
CA GLU A 56 21.72 -0.77 -5.39
C GLU A 56 22.43 -1.65 -4.35
N GLY A 57 21.96 -2.87 -4.11
CA GLY A 57 22.51 -3.76 -3.08
C GLY A 57 22.31 -3.25 -1.65
N LYS A 58 21.43 -2.25 -1.46
CA LYS A 58 21.14 -1.65 -0.15
C LYS A 58 19.84 -2.21 0.41
N SER A 59 19.77 -2.37 1.73
CA SER A 59 18.54 -2.70 2.44
C SER A 59 18.20 -1.61 3.44
N ARG A 60 16.93 -1.22 3.51
CA ARG A 60 16.45 -0.24 4.48
C ARG A 60 15.95 -0.93 5.74
N ASN A 61 15.98 -0.21 6.86
CA ASN A 61 15.40 -0.70 8.11
C ASN A 61 13.86 -0.77 7.96
N ILE A 62 13.27 -1.92 8.27
CA ILE A 62 11.83 -2.17 8.18
C ILE A 62 11.00 -1.24 9.06
N GLU A 63 11.51 -0.82 10.23
CA GLU A 63 10.86 0.14 11.10
C GLU A 63 10.78 1.52 10.45
N HIS A 64 11.81 1.90 9.69
CA HIS A 64 11.81 3.16 8.95
C HIS A 64 10.78 3.13 7.83
N ILE A 65 10.73 2.02 7.07
CA ILE A 65 9.72 1.81 6.03
C ILE A 65 8.30 1.87 6.64
N ALA A 66 8.07 1.19 7.77
CA ALA A 66 6.77 1.18 8.44
C ALA A 66 6.35 2.59 8.91
N LYS A 67 7.29 3.38 9.42
CA LYS A 67 7.05 4.79 9.80
C LYS A 67 6.69 5.65 8.59
N GLU A 68 7.40 5.48 7.46
CA GLU A 68 7.08 6.18 6.22
C GLU A 68 5.69 5.85 5.71
N VAL A 69 5.34 4.56 5.63
CA VAL A 69 4.00 4.11 5.23
C VAL A 69 2.93 4.72 6.13
N THR A 70 3.13 4.67 7.45
CA THR A 70 2.19 5.23 8.43
C THR A 70 2.01 6.74 8.24
N TYR A 71 3.11 7.46 8.04
CA TYR A 71 3.08 8.89 7.75
C TYR A 71 2.33 9.21 6.46
N MET A 72 2.63 8.50 5.38
CA MET A 72 2.02 8.71 4.08
C MET A 72 0.52 8.40 4.08
N CYS A 73 0.09 7.35 4.78
CA CYS A 73 -1.31 7.05 5.01
C CYS A 73 -2.01 8.17 5.78
N SER A 74 -1.39 8.66 6.86
CA SER A 74 -1.96 9.76 7.67
C SER A 74 -2.14 11.03 6.83
N MET A 75 -1.13 11.40 6.04
CA MET A 75 -1.15 12.55 5.15
C MET A 75 -2.25 12.45 4.08
N ARG A 76 -2.37 11.29 3.42
CA ARG A 76 -3.39 11.10 2.37
C ARG A 76 -4.80 11.00 2.94
N ALA A 77 -4.98 10.38 4.11
CA ALA A 77 -6.26 10.36 4.82
C ALA A 77 -6.71 11.77 5.20
N HIS A 78 -5.80 12.59 5.74
CA HIS A 78 -6.08 13.99 6.05
C HIS A 78 -6.53 14.76 4.80
N LYS A 79 -5.80 14.63 3.69
CA LYS A 79 -6.17 15.27 2.41
C LYS A 79 -7.57 14.86 1.94
N ALA A 80 -7.91 13.57 2.01
CA ALA A 80 -9.22 13.07 1.63
C ALA A 80 -10.35 13.65 2.50
N ILE A 81 -10.12 13.77 3.82
CA ILE A 81 -11.06 14.38 4.76
C ILE A 81 -11.21 15.88 4.45
N SER A 82 -10.11 16.62 4.26
CA SER A 82 -10.16 18.05 3.92
C SER A 82 -10.93 18.30 2.62
N SER A 83 -10.70 17.49 1.58
CA SER A 83 -11.43 17.61 0.31
C SER A 83 -12.93 17.34 0.47
N ARG A 84 -13.31 16.36 1.29
CA ARG A 84 -14.73 16.09 1.60
C ARG A 84 -15.40 17.24 2.37
N LEU A 85 -14.70 17.81 3.35
CA LEU A 85 -15.21 18.97 4.10
C LEU A 85 -15.42 20.18 3.18
N GLN A 86 -14.50 20.45 2.26
CA GLN A 86 -14.66 21.52 1.28
C GLN A 86 -15.91 21.32 0.41
N GLN A 87 -16.15 20.11 -0.11
CA GLN A 87 -17.34 19.80 -0.90
C GLN A 87 -18.65 20.07 -0.15
N LEU A 88 -18.69 19.80 1.16
CA LEU A 88 -19.87 20.05 1.99
C LEU A 88 -20.10 21.53 2.31
N LEU A 89 -19.02 22.32 2.39
CA LEU A 89 -19.09 23.77 2.63
C LEU A 89 -19.51 24.59 1.40
N PHE A 90 -19.46 23.98 0.19
CA PHE A 90 -19.91 24.59 -1.07
C PHE A 90 -21.26 24.04 -1.55
N LEU A 91 -22.02 23.36 -0.68
CA LEU A 91 -23.44 23.03 -0.84
C LEU A 91 -24.30 24.05 -0.07
#